data_AF-A0A1Q4D5I0-F1
#
_entry.id   AF-A0A1Q4D5I0-F1
#
_cell.length_a   1.000
_cell.length_b   1.000
_cell.length_c   1.000
_cell.angle_alpha   90.00
_cell.angle_beta   90.00
_cell.angle_gamma   90.00
#
_symmetry.space_group_name_H-M   'P 1'
#
loop_
_entity.id
_entity.type
_entity.pdbx_description
1 polymer ?
#
loop_
_entity_poly.entity_id
_entity_poly.type
_entity_poly.pdbx_seq_one_letter_code
_entity_poly.pdbx_strand_id
1 'polypeptide(L)'
;MVVLTVIEIVVLIAGLAFFLYWTGSLLGKIATTLEAGDGLVQQIRDDATLIRPGLKHINATGARVSGALPLLYGYAEEIIEKVNPVPDRAAVARPASGTRRSRILDTVGFRG
;
A
#
# COMPACT_ATOMS: atom_id res chain seq x y z
N MET A 1 36.65 20.67 -60.35
CA MET A 1 35.20 20.54 -60.12
C MET A 1 34.75 19.11 -59.84
N VAL A 2 35.23 18.09 -60.58
CA VAL A 2 34.86 16.67 -60.34
C VAL A 2 35.31 16.13 -58.96
N VAL A 3 36.55 16.40 -58.54
CA VAL A 3 37.04 15.86 -57.25
C VAL A 3 36.23 16.38 -56.05
N LEU A 4 35.91 17.67 -56.04
CA LEU A 4 35.15 18.29 -54.96
C LEU A 4 33.71 17.75 -54.89
N THR A 5 33.05 17.58 -56.04
CA THR A 5 31.70 17.01 -56.10
C THR A 5 31.66 15.54 -55.66
N VAL A 6 32.67 14.74 -56.02
CA VAL A 6 32.79 13.36 -55.52
C VAL A 6 32.95 13.34 -54.00
N ILE A 7 33.79 14.22 -53.43
CA ILE A 7 33.96 14.32 -51.98
C ILE A 7 32.64 14.69 -51.31
N GLU A 8 31.92 15.68 -51.85
CA GLU A 8 30.63 16.12 -51.30
C GLU A 8 29.59 14.98 -51.30
N ILE A 9 29.49 14.22 -52.39
CA ILE A 9 28.60 13.05 -52.47
C ILE A 9 28.97 12.01 -51.40
N VAL A 10 30.27 11.70 -51.22
CA VAL A 10 30.72 10.75 -50.21
C VAL A 10 30.37 11.24 -48.80
N VAL A 11 30.54 12.54 -48.52
CA VAL A 11 30.16 13.14 -47.24
C VAL A 11 28.65 13.06 -47.00
N LEU A 12 27.83 13.34 -48.01
CA LEU A 12 26.37 13.24 -47.90
C LEU A 12 25.92 11.80 -47.63
N ILE A 13 26.49 10.82 -48.33
CA ILE A 13 26.18 9.40 -48.12
C ILE A 13 26.60 8.97 -46.70
N ALA A 14 27.80 9.36 -46.26
CA ALA A 14 28.30 9.03 -44.93
C ALA A 14 27.42 9.66 -43.83
N GLY A 15 27.04 10.93 -44.00
CA GLY A 15 26.15 11.63 -43.07
C GLY A 15 24.76 10.98 -43.00
N LEU A 16 24.19 10.62 -44.16
CA LEU A 16 22.91 9.92 -44.22
C LEU A 16 22.98 8.55 -43.55
N ALA A 17 24.03 7.77 -43.83
CA ALA A 17 24.22 6.46 -43.21
C ALA A 17 24.34 6.57 -41.68
N PHE A 18 25.10 7.55 -41.19
CA PHE A 18 25.22 7.81 -39.76
C PHE A 18 23.87 8.21 -39.14
N PHE A 19 23.13 9.11 -39.79
CA PHE A 19 21.82 9.55 -39.31
C PHE A 19 20.80 8.40 -39.22
N LEU A 20 20.75 7.55 -40.24
CA LEU A 20 19.88 6.38 -40.25
C LEU A 20 20.28 5.35 -39.21
N TYR A 21 21.58 5.10 -39.05
CA TYR A 21 22.08 4.22 -37.98
C TYR A 21 21.70 4.73 -36.60
N TRP A 22 21.89 6.03 -36.35
CA TRP A 22 21.55 6.66 -35.08
C TRP A 22 20.04 6.56 -34.79
N THR A 23 19.20 6.97 -35.74
CA THR A 23 17.74 6.92 -35.62
C THR A 23 17.24 5.50 -35.43
N GLY A 24 17.80 4.54 -36.19
CA GLY A 24 17.50 3.12 -36.05
C GLY A 24 17.84 2.59 -34.65
N SER A 25 18.98 3.01 -34.08
CA SER A 25 19.35 2.62 -32.72
C SER A 25 18.39 3.15 -31.66
N LEU A 26 17.88 4.38 -31.83
CA LEU A 26 16.88 4.97 -30.94
C LEU A 26 15.54 4.24 -31.07
N LEU A 27 15.11 3.98 -32.31
CA LEU A 27 13.87 3.26 -32.57
C LEU A 27 13.93 1.83 -32.02
N GLY A 28 15.07 1.17 -32.10
CA GLY A 28 15.30 -0.15 -31.50
C GLY A 28 15.13 -0.12 -29.98
N LYS A 29 15.72 0.86 -29.29
CA LYS A 29 15.56 1.03 -27.82
C LYS A 29 14.10 1.25 -27.42
N ILE A 30 13.39 2.09 -28.17
CA ILE A 30 11.95 2.34 -27.94
C ILE A 30 11.16 1.06 -28.15
N ALA A 31 11.39 0.33 -29.24
CA ALA A 31 10.71 -0.93 -29.53
C ALA A 31 10.91 -1.96 -28.41
N THR A 32 12.13 -2.14 -27.93
CA THR A 32 12.41 -3.03 -26.78
C THR A 32 11.68 -2.61 -25.52
N THR A 33 11.58 -1.30 -25.26
CA THR A 33 10.84 -0.78 -24.09
C THR A 33 9.34 -1.01 -24.22
N LEU A 34 8.80 -0.83 -25.43
CA LEU A 34 7.38 -1.09 -25.71
C LEU A 34 7.05 -2.57 -25.63
N GLU A 35 7.92 -3.45 -26.12
CA GLU A 35 7.77 -4.90 -26.03
C GLU A 35 7.75 -5.37 -24.57
N ALA A 36 8.68 -4.87 -23.76
CA ALA A 36 8.68 -5.13 -22.31
C ALA A 36 7.39 -4.60 -21.65
N GLY A 37 6.93 -3.41 -22.06
CA GLY A 37 5.67 -2.83 -21.60
C GLY A 37 4.44 -3.68 -21.94
N ASP A 38 4.36 -4.20 -23.17
CA ASP A 38 3.25 -5.07 -23.60
C ASP A 38 3.21 -6.37 -22.79
N GLY A 39 4.38 -6.99 -22.57
CA GLY A 39 4.49 -8.18 -21.72
C GLY A 39 3.99 -7.94 -20.30
N LEU A 40 4.33 -6.79 -19.69
CA LEU A 40 3.84 -6.41 -18.37
C LEU A 40 2.33 -6.16 -18.37
N VAL A 41 1.78 -5.51 -19.40
CA VAL A 41 0.33 -5.27 -19.50
C VAL A 41 -0.43 -6.58 -19.66
N GLN A 42 0.08 -7.53 -20.45
CA GLN A 42 -0.52 -8.86 -20.55
C GLN A 42 -0.52 -9.57 -19.19
N GLN A 43 0.61 -9.56 -18.48
CA GLN A 43 0.70 -10.16 -17.14
C GLN A 43 -0.30 -9.53 -16.16
N ILE A 44 -0.41 -8.20 -16.14
CA ILE A 44 -1.40 -7.48 -15.31
C ILE A 44 -2.83 -7.92 -15.67
N ARG A 45 -3.14 -8.10 -16.96
CA ARG A 45 -4.46 -8.57 -17.39
C ARG A 45 -4.75 -10.00 -16.92
N ASP A 46 -3.76 -10.87 -16.97
CA ASP A 46 -3.88 -12.26 -16.52
C ASP A 46 -4.10 -12.32 -15.00
N ASP A 47 -3.27 -11.59 -14.24
CA ASP A 47 -3.41 -11.45 -12.79
C ASP A 47 -4.78 -10.85 -12.42
N ALA A 48 -5.20 -9.79 -13.10
CA ALA A 48 -6.50 -9.18 -12.88
C ALA A 48 -7.66 -10.15 -13.17
N THR A 49 -7.52 -11.02 -14.17
CA THR A 49 -8.52 -12.05 -14.49
C THR A 49 -8.65 -13.07 -13.36
N LEU A 50 -7.53 -13.47 -12.76
CA LEU A 50 -7.51 -14.39 -11.60
C LEU A 50 -8.03 -13.74 -10.31
N ILE A 51 -7.74 -12.45 -10.08
CA ILE A 51 -8.09 -11.74 -8.84
C ILE A 51 -9.54 -11.24 -8.86
N ARG A 52 -10.10 -10.91 -10.03
CA ARG A 52 -11.44 -10.31 -10.18
C ARG A 52 -12.57 -11.10 -9.49
N PRO A 53 -12.63 -12.43 -9.55
CA PRO A 53 -13.61 -13.21 -8.78
C PRO A 53 -13.47 -13.00 -7.27
N GLY A 54 -12.25 -12.98 -6.75
CA GLY A 54 -11.96 -12.73 -5.33
C GLY A 54 -12.42 -11.34 -4.88
N LEU A 55 -12.11 -10.31 -5.68
CA LEU A 55 -12.59 -8.94 -5.41
C LEU A 55 -14.12 -8.85 -5.39
N LYS A 56 -14.82 -9.56 -6.29
CA LYS A 56 -16.29 -9.61 -6.27
C LYS A 56 -16.82 -10.27 -4.99
N HIS A 57 -16.18 -11.34 -4.53
CA HIS A 57 -16.58 -12.04 -3.30
C HIS A 57 -16.33 -11.17 -2.06
N ILE A 58 -15.17 -10.50 -1.99
CA ILE A 58 -14.83 -9.58 -0.90
C ILE A 58 -15.80 -8.41 -0.88
N ASN A 59 -16.11 -7.80 -2.04
CA ASN A 59 -17.05 -6.69 -2.11
C ASN A 59 -18.47 -7.12 -1.71
N ALA A 60 -18.93 -8.29 -2.18
CA ALA A 60 -20.23 -8.84 -1.78
C ALA A 60 -20.29 -9.14 -0.27
N THR A 61 -19.21 -9.67 0.30
CA THR A 61 -19.12 -9.95 1.75
C THR A 61 -19.07 -8.65 2.55
N GLY A 62 -18.23 -7.70 2.14
CA GLY A 62 -18.13 -6.38 2.74
C GLY A 62 -19.46 -5.64 2.72
N ALA A 63 -20.18 -5.66 1.59
CA ALA A 63 -21.51 -5.08 1.47
C ALA A 63 -22.54 -5.75 2.40
N ARG A 64 -22.46 -7.08 2.59
CA ARG A 64 -23.30 -7.79 3.58
C ARG A 64 -22.95 -7.41 5.01
N VAL A 65 -21.66 -7.35 5.34
CA VAL A 65 -21.18 -6.96 6.67
C VAL A 65 -21.59 -5.52 6.95
N SER A 66 -21.37 -4.59 6.03
CA SER A 66 -21.76 -3.18 6.19
C SER A 66 -23.27 -2.99 6.29
N GLY A 67 -24.06 -3.81 5.59
CA GLY A 67 -25.52 -3.84 5.73
C GLY A 67 -26.00 -4.41 7.08
N ALA A 68 -25.21 -5.30 7.70
CA ALA A 68 -25.50 -5.86 9.02
C ALA A 68 -24.99 -4.99 10.18
N LEU A 69 -24.01 -4.11 9.95
CA LEU A 69 -23.42 -3.25 10.99
C LEU A 69 -24.46 -2.45 11.80
N PRO A 70 -25.49 -1.81 11.20
CA PRO A 70 -26.52 -1.10 11.99
C PRO A 70 -27.29 -2.01 12.93
N LEU A 71 -27.60 -3.24 12.49
CA LEU A 71 -28.28 -4.24 13.34
C LEU A 71 -27.37 -4.71 14.48
N LEU A 72 -26.09 -4.96 14.19
CA LEU A 72 -25.11 -5.35 15.22
C LEU A 72 -24.88 -4.23 16.23
N TYR A 73 -24.88 -2.97 15.79
CA TYR A 73 -24.80 -1.82 16.67
C TYR A 73 -26.04 -1.67 17.55
N GLY A 74 -27.24 -1.79 16.97
CA GLY A 74 -28.50 -1.74 17.73
C GLY A 74 -28.63 -2.88 18.75
N TYR A 75 -28.20 -4.10 18.41
CA TYR A 75 -28.13 -5.20 19.37
C TYR A 75 -27.10 -4.96 20.48
N ALA A 76 -25.94 -4.39 20.15
CA ALA A 76 -24.94 -4.04 21.15
C ALA A 76 -25.47 -2.96 22.11
N GLU A 77 -26.21 -1.97 21.60
CA GLU A 77 -26.84 -0.92 22.39
C GLU A 77 -27.94 -1.48 23.31
N GLU A 78 -28.80 -2.38 22.80
CA GLU A 78 -29.83 -3.07 23.60
C GLU A 78 -29.23 -3.95 24.70
N ILE A 79 -28.10 -4.62 24.42
CA ILE A 79 -27.35 -5.38 25.43
C ILE A 79 -26.76 -4.43 26.47
N ILE A 80 -26.16 -3.31 26.07
CA ILE A 80 -25.58 -2.34 27.00
C ILE A 80 -26.67 -1.74 27.89
N GLU A 81 -27.84 -1.38 27.35
CA GLU A 81 -28.97 -0.88 28.15
C GLU A 81 -29.45 -1.92 29.18
N LYS A 82 -29.55 -3.19 28.79
CA LYS A 82 -30.00 -4.28 29.68
C LYS A 82 -28.93 -4.73 30.67
N VAL A 83 -27.66 -4.64 30.30
CA VAL A 83 -26.49 -5.07 31.07
C VAL A 83 -25.77 -3.86 31.68
N ASN A 84 -26.46 -2.74 31.89
CA ASN A 84 -25.96 -1.69 32.77
C ASN A 84 -26.57 -1.83 34.17
N PRO A 85 -26.23 -2.86 34.98
CA PRO A 85 -26.33 -2.68 36.41
C PRO A 85 -25.28 -1.61 36.72
N VAL A 86 -25.72 -0.43 37.13
CA VAL A 86 -24.85 0.47 37.91
C VAL A 86 -24.38 -0.39 39.07
N PRO A 87 -23.12 -0.86 39.10
CA PRO A 87 -22.69 -1.71 40.19
C PRO A 87 -22.70 -0.80 41.40
N ASP A 88 -23.44 -1.18 42.44
CA ASP A 88 -23.30 -0.54 43.75
C ASP A 88 -21.88 -0.84 44.20
N ARG A 89 -20.98 0.08 43.86
CA ARG A 89 -19.55 -0.10 43.99
C ARG A 89 -19.29 0.05 45.48
N ALA A 90 -19.24 -1.08 46.18
CA ALA A 90 -18.95 -1.10 47.61
C ALA A 90 -17.77 -0.17 47.88
N ALA A 91 -17.98 0.79 48.80
CA ALA A 91 -16.96 1.75 49.15
C ALA A 91 -15.65 0.98 49.42
N VAL A 92 -14.59 1.32 48.68
CA VAL A 92 -13.28 0.68 48.82
C VAL A 92 -12.94 0.66 50.31
N ALA A 93 -12.74 -0.53 50.88
CA ALA A 93 -12.43 -0.70 52.29
C ALA A 93 -11.14 0.07 52.60
N ARG A 94 -11.28 1.28 53.16
CA ARG A 94 -10.15 2.04 53.65
C ARG A 94 -9.65 1.34 54.92
N PRO A 95 -8.37 0.97 55.01
CA PRO A 95 -7.82 0.50 56.27
C PRO A 95 -8.01 1.60 57.32
N ALA A 96 -8.27 1.23 58.58
CA ALA A 96 -8.49 2.18 59.69
C ALA A 96 -7.33 3.19 59.88
N SER A 97 -6.16 2.92 59.28
CA SER A 97 -4.99 3.80 59.27
C SER A 97 -4.95 4.82 58.11
N GLY A 98 -6.01 4.95 57.31
CA GLY A 98 -6.18 5.98 56.27
C GLY A 98 -5.38 5.75 54.97
N THR A 99 -4.07 5.51 55.04
CA THR A 99 -3.20 5.38 53.86
C THR A 99 -2.23 4.21 54.00
N ARG A 100 -2.18 3.33 52.99
CA ARG A 100 -1.21 2.23 52.91
C ARG A 100 0.16 2.79 52.56
N ARG A 101 1.05 2.95 53.54
CA ARG A 101 2.44 3.37 53.32
C ARG A 101 3.20 2.25 52.58
N SER A 102 3.50 2.43 51.29
CA SER A 102 4.25 1.45 50.51
C SER A 102 5.76 1.59 50.76
N ARG A 103 6.39 0.62 51.43
CA ARG A 103 7.85 0.54 51.66
C ARG A 103 8.64 0.00 50.45
N ILE A 104 8.23 0.35 49.24
CA ILE A 104 8.88 -0.16 48.01
C ILE A 104 10.24 0.51 47.74
N LEU A 105 10.54 1.65 48.38
CA LEU A 105 11.76 2.43 48.14
C LEU A 105 12.74 2.46 49.33
N ASP A 106 12.44 1.81 50.46
CA ASP A 106 13.32 1.81 51.65
C ASP A 106 14.58 0.93 51.48
N THR A 107 14.71 0.19 50.37
CA THR A 107 15.81 -0.76 50.11
C THR A 107 16.84 -0.28 49.08
N VAL A 108 16.62 0.87 48.43
CA VAL A 108 17.62 1.45 47.51
C VAL A 108 18.41 2.54 48.23
N GLY A 109 19.55 2.17 48.81
CA GLY A 109 20.53 3.13 49.31
C GLY A 109 21.17 3.89 48.15
N PHE A 110 20.83 5.17 47.99
CA PHE A 110 21.56 6.04 47.07
C PHE A 110 22.93 6.38 47.69
N ARG A 111 24.01 5.97 47.02
CA ARG A 111 25.39 6.29 47.39
C ARG A 111 25.81 7.56 46.63
N GLY A 112 26.14 8.62 47.36
CA GLY A 112 26.88 9.79 46.88
C GLY A 112 28.34 9.71 47.31
#